data_AF-A0A841QI55-F1
#
_entry.id   AF-A0A841QI55-F1
#
_cell.length_a   1.000
_cell.length_b   1.000
_cell.length_c   1.000
_cell.angle_alpha   90.00
_cell.angle_beta   90.00
_cell.angle_gamma   90.00
#
_symmetry.space_group_name_H-M   'P 1'
#
loop_
_entity.id
_entity.type
_entity.pdbx_description
1 polymer ?
#
loop_
_entity_poly.entity_id
_entity_poly.type
_entity_poly.pdbx_seq_one_letter_code
_entity_poly.pdbx_strand_id
1 'polypeptide(L)' 'MALYKDGGFLSQDFGSAFDANNASHPGTLAPYAGIYRCTGCGHEIAIACGHVMPPQNHHSHGLLSGPILWQLIVAAHH' A
#
# COMPACT_ATOMS: atom_id res chain seq x y z
N MET A 1 -10.91 0.25 2.07
CA MET A 1 -10.89 0.49 0.62
C MET A 1 -10.79 1.99 0.39
N ALA A 2 -9.84 2.45 -0.42
CA ALA A 2 -9.67 3.85 -0.75
C ALA A 2 -10.97 4.43 -1.35
N LEU A 3 -11.41 5.57 -0.80
CA LEU A 3 -12.61 6.26 -1.25
C LEU A 3 -12.19 7.52 -2.01
N TYR A 4 -12.87 7.78 -3.12
CA TYR A 4 -12.68 8.98 -3.93
C TYR A 4 -14.05 9.57 -4.27
N LYS A 5 -14.13 10.90 -4.35
CA LYS A 5 -15.38 11.61 -4.68
C LYS A 5 -15.56 11.78 -6.19
N ASP A 6 -14.48 12.12 -6.88
CA ASP A 6 -14.48 12.43 -8.30
C ASP A 6 -13.37 11.64 -8.99
N GLY A 7 -13.77 10.69 -9.83
CA GLY A 7 -12.86 9.83 -10.57
C GLY A 7 -12.08 10.57 -11.66
N GLY A 8 -12.49 11.78 -12.06
CA GLY A 8 -11.78 12.60 -13.05
C GLY A 8 -10.39 13.06 -12.60
N PHE A 9 -10.09 12.99 -11.29
CA PHE A 9 -8.75 13.26 -10.74
C PHE A 9 -7.86 12.01 -10.66
N LEU A 10 -8.35 10.84 -11.06
CA LEU A 10 -7.62 9.58 -11.02
C LEU A 10 -7.50 9.00 -12.42
N SER A 11 -6.27 8.65 -12.81
CA SER A 11 -6.01 7.83 -13.98
C SER A 11 -5.83 6.39 -13.55
N GLN A 12 -6.51 5.47 -14.24
CA GLN A 12 -6.24 4.05 -14.07
C GLN A 12 -4.90 3.71 -14.72
N ASP A 13 -4.04 3.04 -13.97
CA ASP A 13 -2.72 2.59 -14.41
C ASP A 13 -2.59 1.09 -14.11
N PHE A 14 -1.94 0.34 -15.00
CA PHE A 14 -1.73 -1.10 -14.90
C PHE A 14 -0.24 -1.46 -14.80
N GLY A 15 0.59 -0.48 -14.45
CA GLY A 15 2.02 -0.64 -14.25
C GLY A 15 2.33 -1.60 -13.12
N SER A 16 3.49 -2.25 -13.21
CA SER A 16 3.87 -3.30 -12.27
C SER A 16 4.03 -2.82 -10.83
N ALA A 17 4.18 -1.51 -10.59
CA ALA A 17 4.22 -0.94 -9.24
C ALA A 17 2.99 -1.28 -8.38
N PHE A 18 1.85 -1.58 -9.00
CA PHE A 18 0.60 -1.95 -8.33
C PHE A 18 0.44 -3.47 -8.13
N ASP A 19 1.35 -4.28 -8.68
CA ASP A 19 1.28 -5.74 -8.57
C ASP A 19 1.59 -6.22 -7.15
N ALA A 20 0.87 -7.26 -6.72
CA ALA A 20 1.10 -7.88 -5.40
C ALA A 20 2.54 -8.40 -5.22
N ASN A 21 3.19 -8.83 -6.32
CA ASN A 21 4.58 -9.30 -6.28
C ASN A 21 5.60 -8.17 -6.02
N ASN A 22 5.20 -6.91 -6.19
CA ASN A 22 6.02 -5.73 -5.91
C ASN A 22 5.63 -5.04 -4.59
N ALA A 23 4.85 -5.73 -3.74
CA ALA A 23 4.46 -5.22 -2.43
C ALA A 23 5.70 -5.03 -1.52
N SER A 24 5.71 -3.91 -0.80
CA SER A 24 6.80 -3.51 0.08
C SER A 24 6.76 -4.25 1.41
N HIS A 25 7.94 -4.55 1.97
CA HIS A 25 8.03 -5.22 3.26
C HIS A 25 7.85 -4.18 4.40
N PRO A 26 7.34 -4.60 5.57
CA PRO A 26 7.35 -3.78 6.77
C PRO A 26 8.77 -3.29 7.10
N GLY A 27 8.91 -2.03 7.51
CA GLY A 27 10.22 -1.44 7.83
C GLY A 27 11.07 -1.04 6.62
N THR A 28 10.64 -1.27 5.38
CA THR A 28 11.33 -0.73 4.20
C THR A 28 10.81 0.64 3.82
N LEU A 29 11.59 1.40 3.05
CA LEU A 29 11.14 2.69 2.51
C LEU A 29 10.05 2.47 1.46
N ALA A 30 9.06 3.35 1.43
CA ALA A 30 8.03 3.37 0.41
C ALA A 30 8.61 3.85 -0.93
N PRO A 31 8.53 3.05 -2.01
CA PRO A 31 9.07 3.43 -3.31
C PRO A 31 8.26 4.56 -3.98
N TYR A 32 6.98 4.70 -3.64
CA TYR A 32 6.09 5.72 -4.18
C TYR A 32 5.33 6.41 -3.05
N ALA A 33 4.98 7.68 -3.25
CA ALA A 33 4.02 8.35 -2.40
C ALA A 33 2.61 7.84 -2.79
N GLY A 34 1.75 7.58 -1.82
CA GLY A 34 0.40 7.09 -2.13
C GLY A 34 -0.29 6.35 -1.02
N ILE A 35 -1.33 5.60 -1.42
CA ILE A 35 -2.11 4.72 -0.55
C ILE A 35 -1.65 3.28 -0.77
N TYR A 36 -1.28 2.63 0.33
CA TYR A 36 -0.91 1.23 0.36
C TYR A 36 -1.93 0.41 1.13
N ARG A 37 -2.20 -0.80 0.67
CA ARG A 37 -3.08 -1.79 1.30
C ARG A 37 -2.26 -2.94 1.85
N CYS A 38 -2.52 -3.31 3.09
CA CYS A 38 -1.97 -4.51 3.70
C CYS A 38 -2.55 -5.76 3.03
N THR A 39 -1.69 -6.66 2.55
CA THR A 39 -2.10 -7.91 1.91
C THR A 39 -2.75 -8.91 2.89
N GLY A 40 -2.42 -8.84 4.18
CA GLY A 40 -2.92 -9.76 5.20
C GLY A 40 -4.26 -9.37 5.84
N CYS A 41 -4.50 -8.08 6.10
CA CYS A 41 -5.73 -7.60 6.76
C CYS A 41 -6.55 -6.58 5.95
N GLY A 42 -6.02 -6.08 4.83
CA GLY A 42 -6.69 -5.09 4.00
C GLY A 42 -6.71 -3.66 4.55
N HIS A 43 -6.07 -3.40 5.70
CA HIS A 43 -5.91 -2.04 6.24
C HIS A 43 -5.10 -1.17 5.28
N GLU A 44 -5.44 0.11 5.22
CA GLU A 44 -4.83 1.05 4.28
C GLU A 44 -4.12 2.17 5.01
N ILE A 45 -3.01 2.62 4.43
CA ILE A 45 -2.24 3.75 4.94
C ILE A 45 -1.93 4.71 3.80
N ALA A 46 -1.80 5.99 4.12
CA ALA A 46 -1.18 6.97 3.23
C ALA A 46 0.25 7.21 3.70
N ILE A 47 1.21 7.20 2.78
CA ILE A 47 2.63 7.39 3.09
C ILE A 47 3.32 8.18 1.97
N ALA A 48 4.24 9.05 2.35
CA ALA A 48 5.09 9.76 1.41
C ALA A 48 6.22 8.86 0.89
N CYS A 49 6.70 9.12 -0.32
CA CYS A 49 7.86 8.43 -0.88
C CYS A 49 9.06 8.55 0.08
N GLY A 50 9.85 7.48 0.21
CA GLY A 50 11.02 7.43 1.06
C GLY A 50 10.72 7.36 2.57
N HIS A 51 9.46 7.30 3.01
CA HIS A 51 9.13 7.06 4.41
C HIS A 51 9.03 5.56 4.71
N VAL A 52 9.29 5.19 5.96
CA VAL A 52 9.33 3.78 6.40
C VAL A 52 7.92 3.20 6.52
N MET A 53 7.70 2.03 5.90
CA MET A 53 6.47 1.26 6.01
C MET A 53 6.20 0.84 7.46
N PRO A 54 4.94 0.93 7.94
CA PRO A 54 4.60 0.56 9.30
C PRO A 54 5.03 -0.88 9.65
N PRO A 55 5.48 -1.12 10.89
CA PRO A 55 5.88 -2.44 11.34
C PRO A 55 4.67 -3.39 11.38
N GLN A 56 4.95 -4.70 11.35
CA GLN A 56 3.92 -5.75 11.36
C GLN A 56 2.95 -5.68 12.55
N ASN A 57 3.32 -5.03 13.65
CA ASN A 57 2.46 -4.94 14.84
C ASN A 57 1.54 -3.70 14.84
N HIS A 58 1.26 -3.12 13.67
CA HIS A 58 0.34 -1.99 13.59
C HIS A 58 -1.13 -2.40 13.84
N HIS A 59 -1.47 -3.71 13.76
CA HIS A 59 -2.75 -4.30 14.18
C HIS A 59 -2.59 -5.77 14.59
N SER A 60 -3.59 -6.36 15.25
CA SER A 60 -3.62 -7.80 15.54
C SER A 60 -3.83 -8.61 14.26
N HIS A 61 -2.78 -9.30 13.81
CA HIS A 61 -2.85 -10.23 12.68
C HIS A 61 -3.18 -11.64 13.18
N GLY A 62 -4.13 -12.31 12.52
CA GLY A 62 -4.37 -13.74 12.76
C GLY A 62 -3.20 -14.56 12.23
N LEU A 63 -2.87 -15.66 12.92
CA LEU A 63 -1.75 -16.58 12.58
C LEU A 63 -1.80 -17.15 11.14
N LEU A 64 -2.94 -17.04 10.46
CA LEU A 64 -3.19 -17.58 9.12
C LEU A 64 -3.04 -16.54 7.98
N SER A 65 -2.73 -15.28 8.29
CA SER A 65 -2.77 -14.17 7.31
C SER A 65 -1.59 -14.10 6.33
N GLY A 66 -0.62 -15.03 6.40
CA GLY A 66 0.58 -15.00 5.55
C GLY A 66 1.51 -13.81 5.85
N PRO A 67 2.55 -13.58 5.03
CA PRO A 67 3.45 -12.44 5.19
C PRO A 67 2.70 -11.12 4.96
N ILE A 68 2.76 -10.23 5.95
CA ILE A 68 2.20 -8.88 5.87
C ILE A 68 3.08 -8.05 4.93
N LEU A 69 2.54 -7.70 3.77
CA LEU A 69 3.17 -6.82 2.79
C LEU A 69 2.26 -5.62 2.50
N TRP A 70 2.86 -4.54 1.99
CA TRP A 70 2.18 -3.31 1.63
C TRP A 70 2.13 -3.17 0.11
N GLN A 71 0.95 -3.42 -0.46
CA GLN A 71 0.71 -3.28 -1.90
C GLN A 71 0.25 -1.84 -2.22
N LEU A 72 0.90 -1.19 -3.18
CA LEU A 72 0.45 0.12 -3.66
C LEU A 72 -0.90 -0.02 -4.39
N ILE A 73 -1.88 0.83 -4.05
CA ILE A 73 -3.20 0.82 -4.72
C ILE A 73 -3.59 2.17 -5.30
N VAL A 74 -2.98 3.27 -4.86
CA VAL A 74 -3.10 4.60 -5.47
C VAL A 74 -1.76 5.30 -5.34
N ALA A 75 -1.19 5.79 -6.44
CA ALA A 75 0.07 6.52 -6.44
C ALA A 75 -0.18 8.03 -6.59
N ALA A 76 0.61 8.84 -5.88
CA ALA A 76 0.80 10.24 -6.20
C ALA A 76 2.03 10.36 -7.11
N HIS A 77 1.80 10.48 -8.41
CA HIS A 77 2.85 10.76 -9.40
C HIS A 77 3.13 12.26 -9.47
N HIS A 78 4.40 12.60 -9.73
CA HIS A 78 4.87 13.95 -10.03
C HIS A 78 5.02 14.14 -11.54
#